data_AF-A0A0F6H694-F1
#
_entry.id   AF-A0A0F6H694-F1
#
_cell.length_a   1.000
_cell.length_b   1.000
_cell.length_c   1.000
_cell.angle_alpha   90.00
_cell.angle_beta   90.00
_cell.angle_gamma   90.00
#
_symmetry.space_group_name_H-M   'P 1'
#
loop_
_entity.id
_entity.type
_entity.pdbx_description
1 polymer ?
#
loop_
_entity_poly.entity_id
_entity_poly.type
_entity_poly.pdbx_seq_one_letter_code
_entity_poly.pdbx_strand_id
1 'polypeptide(L)'
;MTSKNSYRLTRDRVVSELKRELMGPSEEKETIPEFPTSRYIVGRLAPGRAQIDPEEIEKYTDDNQLETDAEDETADEFSILGFHPSSVGLSFVISKEVFTLEVEVSWANYVYHDESELWQRIPVSGKVENIKVNSLSTNSRIVLSNSTQNPAEVRIIDLNDPEISLEISLNEISAYRAVSIFLLNNRIKGEKNDHCKDEKWLFQASLRITSSDSSPVFLSKNIIRDEESTFETEIQLNELLYDHVREFATGHGIAADWLVSEDFPDTANIIFTEFIPQCEIPKMQNAEIDSNELSLDMKELSDVENPTELVHKLSPLVVQYSDWIMALRESSLFSNLQKEKKFGEIVQTNLLNCEECRNRIEKGIELLKNDRDVFESFRLMNRVMWDQRIYSLLAVENRKTGETNAHISSFDNAYSRTWRLFQMGFILLNLESLANRNSEDRKTVDLLWFPTGGGKDRGILRTFRIYNSSSAN
;
A
#
# COMPACT_ATOMS: atom_id res chain seq x y z
N MET A 1 -11.30 24.05 12.67
CA MET A 1 -11.68 22.62 12.72
C MET A 1 -12.68 22.21 11.64
N THR A 2 -13.29 23.15 10.88
CA THR A 2 -14.37 22.88 9.91
C THR A 2 -13.90 22.38 8.53
N SER A 3 -12.72 22.77 8.01
CA SER A 3 -12.29 22.36 6.66
C SER A 3 -11.74 20.92 6.58
N LYS A 4 -11.04 20.42 7.61
CA LYS A 4 -10.52 19.04 7.65
C LYS A 4 -11.64 18.00 7.61
N ASN A 5 -12.76 18.26 8.30
CA ASN A 5 -13.95 17.40 8.21
C ASN A 5 -14.58 17.44 6.82
N SER A 6 -14.55 18.58 6.12
CA SER A 6 -15.07 18.67 4.74
C SER A 6 -14.32 17.77 3.76
N TYR A 7 -12.99 17.72 3.82
CA TYR A 7 -12.22 16.86 2.91
C TYR A 7 -12.44 15.36 3.16
N ARG A 8 -12.51 14.96 4.43
CA ARG A 8 -12.83 13.56 4.78
C ARG A 8 -14.22 13.17 4.30
N LEU A 9 -15.23 14.00 4.56
CA LEU A 9 -16.59 13.78 4.06
C LEU A 9 -16.65 13.70 2.53
N THR A 10 -15.92 14.57 1.82
CA THR A 10 -15.85 14.51 0.35
C THR A 10 -15.19 13.21 -0.12
N ARG A 11 -14.07 12.80 0.50
CA ARG A 11 -13.40 11.53 0.19
C ARG A 11 -14.34 10.36 0.41
N ASP A 12 -14.96 10.28 1.58
CA ASP A 12 -15.83 9.17 1.95
C ASP A 12 -17.03 9.08 0.99
N ARG A 13 -17.55 10.24 0.54
CA ARG A 13 -18.55 10.30 -0.53
C ARG A 13 -18.01 9.79 -1.87
N VAL A 14 -16.85 10.25 -2.32
CA VAL A 14 -16.26 9.77 -3.59
C VAL A 14 -16.06 8.25 -3.55
N VAL A 15 -15.58 7.74 -2.42
CA VAL A 15 -15.37 6.33 -2.19
C VAL A 15 -16.69 5.54 -2.18
N SER A 16 -17.73 6.04 -1.51
CA SER A 16 -19.04 5.39 -1.50
C SER A 16 -19.66 5.36 -2.90
N GLU A 17 -19.52 6.44 -3.66
CA GLU A 17 -20.01 6.54 -5.04
C GLU A 17 -19.23 5.58 -5.95
N LEU A 18 -17.90 5.49 -5.83
CA LEU A 18 -17.09 4.51 -6.56
C LEU A 18 -17.48 3.07 -6.21
N LYS A 19 -17.67 2.74 -4.93
CA LYS A 19 -18.16 1.41 -4.52
C LYS A 19 -19.52 1.12 -5.17
N ARG A 20 -20.44 2.08 -5.14
CA ARG A 20 -21.78 1.94 -5.73
C ARG A 20 -21.75 1.74 -7.25
N GLU A 21 -20.97 2.55 -7.98
CA GLU A 21 -20.92 2.46 -9.44
C GLU A 21 -20.14 1.22 -9.93
N LEU A 22 -19.04 0.84 -9.28
CA LEU A 22 -18.17 -0.23 -9.77
C LEU A 22 -18.60 -1.63 -9.29
N MET A 23 -19.05 -1.75 -8.04
CA MET A 23 -19.38 -3.03 -7.40
C MET A 23 -20.90 -3.20 -7.22
N GLY A 24 -21.60 -2.09 -6.98
CA GLY A 24 -23.01 -2.10 -6.60
C GLY A 24 -23.28 -2.77 -5.26
N PRO A 25 -24.57 -2.98 -4.95
CA PRO A 25 -25.71 -2.46 -5.70
C PRO A 25 -25.96 -0.97 -5.39
N SER A 26 -26.81 -0.31 -6.20
CA SER A 26 -27.31 1.03 -5.86
C SER A 26 -28.40 0.98 -4.78
N GLU A 27 -29.23 -0.06 -4.81
CA GLU A 27 -30.26 -0.35 -3.82
C GLU A 27 -30.30 -1.85 -3.51
N GLU A 28 -30.75 -2.24 -2.31
CA GLU A 28 -30.74 -3.64 -1.87
C GLU A 28 -31.51 -4.57 -2.84
N LYS A 29 -32.60 -4.09 -3.43
CA LYS A 29 -33.43 -4.80 -4.41
C LYS A 29 -33.59 -4.00 -5.70
N GLU A 30 -32.46 -3.58 -6.27
CA GLU A 30 -32.46 -2.82 -7.51
C GLU A 30 -32.93 -3.65 -8.72
N THR A 31 -33.36 -2.92 -9.75
CA THR A 31 -33.62 -3.44 -11.08
C THR A 31 -32.83 -2.66 -12.09
N ILE A 32 -32.20 -3.34 -13.06
CA ILE A 32 -31.34 -2.71 -14.06
C ILE A 32 -31.72 -3.20 -15.48
N PRO A 33 -31.67 -2.32 -16.49
CA PRO A 33 -32.02 -2.68 -17.87
C PRO A 33 -30.85 -3.32 -18.64
N GLU A 34 -29.63 -3.09 -18.18
CA GLU A 34 -28.41 -3.57 -18.81
C GLU A 34 -27.92 -4.87 -18.16
N PHE A 35 -27.08 -5.64 -18.87
CA PHE A 35 -26.51 -6.88 -18.33
C PHE A 35 -25.75 -6.59 -17.03
N PRO A 36 -25.98 -7.36 -15.94
CA PRO A 36 -25.28 -7.17 -14.69
C PRO A 36 -23.75 -7.24 -14.82
N THR A 37 -23.22 -8.09 -15.72
CA THR A 37 -21.77 -8.12 -16.03
C THR A 37 -21.28 -6.91 -16.81
N SER A 38 -22.15 -6.17 -17.50
CA SER A 38 -21.79 -4.88 -18.10
C SER A 38 -21.88 -3.74 -17.09
N ARG A 39 -22.83 -3.80 -16.15
CA ARG A 39 -23.01 -2.79 -15.10
C ARG A 39 -21.90 -2.82 -14.05
N TYR A 40 -21.60 -4.00 -13.50
CA TYR A 40 -20.66 -4.16 -12.40
C TYR A 40 -19.38 -4.82 -12.86
N ILE A 41 -18.27 -4.09 -12.71
CA ILE A 41 -16.96 -4.53 -13.19
C ILE A 41 -16.14 -5.26 -12.11
N VAL A 42 -16.42 -5.00 -10.83
CA VAL A 42 -15.81 -5.68 -9.68
C VAL A 42 -16.88 -6.37 -8.82
N GLY A 43 -16.45 -7.20 -7.85
CA GLY A 43 -17.39 -7.87 -6.95
C GLY A 43 -18.04 -9.13 -7.52
N ARG A 44 -17.57 -9.64 -8.66
CA ARG A 44 -18.24 -10.70 -9.43
C ARG A 44 -17.43 -11.99 -9.52
N LEU A 45 -18.10 -13.13 -9.41
CA LEU A 45 -17.53 -14.47 -9.61
C LEU A 45 -18.18 -15.17 -10.80
N ALA A 46 -17.35 -15.56 -11.76
CA ALA A 46 -17.78 -16.25 -12.96
C ALA A 46 -18.19 -17.70 -12.69
N PRO A 47 -19.10 -18.28 -13.49
CA PRO A 47 -19.37 -19.71 -13.43
C PRO A 47 -18.11 -20.53 -13.77
N GLY A 48 -17.67 -21.36 -12.84
CA GLY A 48 -16.40 -22.10 -12.93
C GLY A 48 -16.48 -23.48 -13.59
N ARG A 49 -17.68 -24.01 -13.91
CA ARG A 49 -17.80 -25.25 -14.69
C ARG A 49 -17.83 -24.94 -16.19
N ALA A 50 -16.65 -24.81 -16.80
CA ALA A 50 -16.45 -24.94 -18.24
C ALA A 50 -15.04 -25.48 -18.52
N GLN A 51 -14.91 -26.35 -19.52
CA GLN A 51 -13.62 -26.61 -20.17
C GLN A 51 -13.04 -25.27 -20.59
N ILE A 52 -11.82 -24.97 -20.13
CA ILE A 52 -11.13 -23.74 -20.50
C ILE A 52 -11.03 -23.74 -22.02
N ASP A 53 -11.62 -22.73 -22.66
CA ASP A 53 -11.53 -22.53 -24.11
C ASP A 53 -10.07 -22.22 -24.44
N PRO A 54 -9.37 -23.02 -25.26
CA PRO A 54 -7.97 -22.78 -25.61
C PRO A 54 -7.74 -21.37 -26.20
N GLU A 55 -8.75 -20.80 -26.86
CA GLU A 55 -8.71 -19.44 -27.42
C GLU A 55 -8.71 -18.34 -26.35
N GLU A 56 -9.30 -18.58 -25.17
CA GLU A 56 -9.19 -17.66 -24.04
C GLU A 56 -7.76 -17.71 -23.47
N ILE A 57 -7.12 -18.89 -23.38
CA ILE A 57 -5.74 -19.06 -22.89
C ILE A 57 -4.71 -18.35 -23.78
N GLU A 58 -4.82 -18.48 -25.12
CA GLU A 58 -3.87 -17.87 -26.06
C GLU A 58 -3.83 -16.33 -25.94
N LYS A 59 -4.96 -15.68 -25.67
CA LYS A 59 -5.03 -14.23 -25.40
C LYS A 59 -4.31 -13.83 -24.10
N TYR A 60 -4.26 -14.71 -23.09
CA TYR A 60 -3.56 -14.42 -21.83
C TYR A 60 -2.05 -14.65 -21.90
N THR A 61 -1.56 -15.47 -22.84
CA THR A 61 -0.12 -15.72 -23.02
C THR A 61 0.61 -14.64 -23.82
N ASP A 62 -0.09 -13.89 -24.68
CA ASP A 62 0.52 -12.80 -25.48
C ASP A 62 0.64 -11.48 -24.68
N ASP A 63 -0.25 -11.22 -23.72
CA ASP A 63 -0.26 -9.97 -22.92
C ASP A 63 0.74 -9.95 -21.73
N ASN A 64 1.44 -11.06 -21.47
CA ASN A 64 2.50 -11.10 -20.45
C ASN A 64 3.87 -10.59 -20.96
N GLN A 65 3.92 -10.01 -22.15
CA GLN A 65 5.07 -9.22 -22.63
C GLN A 65 4.70 -7.75 -22.78
N LEU A 66 4.66 -7.02 -21.67
CA LEU A 66 4.66 -5.56 -21.71
C LEU A 66 5.90 -5.02 -21.00
N GLU A 67 6.99 -4.95 -21.78
CA GLU A 67 8.00 -3.91 -21.66
C GLU A 67 8.00 -3.04 -22.93
N THR A 68 8.06 -1.73 -22.69
CA THR A 68 8.47 -0.61 -23.57
C THR A 68 7.44 0.10 -24.48
N ASP A 69 7.19 1.36 -24.09
CA ASP A 69 6.99 2.59 -24.87
C ASP A 69 6.66 2.49 -26.37
N ALA A 70 5.46 2.95 -26.73
CA ALA A 70 5.26 3.81 -27.89
C ALA A 70 3.99 4.65 -27.72
N GLU A 71 4.13 5.97 -27.89
CA GLU A 71 3.02 6.88 -28.13
C GLU A 71 2.42 6.56 -29.50
N ASP A 72 1.12 6.23 -29.56
CA ASP A 72 0.29 6.56 -30.72
C ASP A 72 -1.19 6.67 -30.35
N GLU A 73 -1.78 7.82 -30.71
CA GLU A 73 -3.18 8.18 -30.55
C GLU A 73 -4.03 7.48 -31.63
N THR A 74 -4.68 6.38 -31.28
CA THR A 74 -6.02 6.05 -31.80
C THR A 74 -6.83 5.41 -30.68
N ALA A 75 -7.83 6.16 -30.19
CA ALA A 75 -8.81 5.70 -29.21
C ALA A 75 -9.78 4.70 -29.87
N ASP A 76 -9.34 3.46 -30.04
CA ASP A 76 -10.25 2.32 -30.19
C ASP A 76 -10.61 1.78 -28.80
N GLU A 77 -11.88 1.44 -28.65
CA GLU A 77 -12.58 1.06 -27.42
C GLU A 77 -11.72 0.21 -26.46
N PHE A 78 -11.52 0.71 -25.24
CA PHE A 78 -10.95 -0.04 -24.12
C PHE A 78 -11.83 -1.25 -23.79
N SER A 79 -11.64 -2.34 -24.51
CA SER A 79 -12.12 -3.66 -24.14
C SER A 79 -11.30 -4.09 -22.93
N ILE A 80 -11.85 -3.89 -21.72
CA ILE A 80 -11.27 -4.39 -20.48
C ILE A 80 -11.26 -5.93 -20.57
N LEU A 81 -10.18 -6.52 -21.11
CA LEU A 81 -9.94 -7.97 -21.08
C LEU A 81 -9.80 -8.38 -19.61
N GLY A 82 -10.88 -8.90 -19.04
CA GLY A 82 -10.99 -9.20 -17.61
C GLY A 82 -10.68 -10.66 -17.28
N PHE A 83 -9.70 -10.89 -16.40
CA PHE A 83 -9.61 -12.12 -15.63
C PHE A 83 -10.91 -12.30 -14.84
N HIS A 84 -11.64 -13.39 -15.09
CA HIS A 84 -12.95 -13.67 -14.50
C HIS A 84 -12.84 -14.80 -13.48
N PRO A 85 -12.49 -14.50 -12.21
CA PRO A 85 -12.31 -15.54 -11.21
C PRO A 85 -13.63 -16.24 -10.92
N SER A 86 -13.61 -17.57 -10.84
CA SER A 86 -14.75 -18.36 -10.36
C SER A 86 -14.69 -18.63 -8.86
N SER A 87 -13.65 -18.13 -8.19
CA SER A 87 -13.45 -18.28 -6.76
C SER A 87 -12.70 -17.10 -6.14
N VAL A 88 -12.96 -16.85 -4.87
CA VAL A 88 -12.22 -15.92 -4.01
C VAL A 88 -12.08 -16.54 -2.63
N GLY A 89 -11.02 -16.18 -1.90
CA GLY A 89 -10.81 -16.78 -0.59
C GLY A 89 -9.86 -16.01 0.31
N LEU A 90 -9.73 -16.51 1.54
CA LEU A 90 -8.83 -16.01 2.55
C LEU A 90 -7.93 -17.14 3.05
N SER A 91 -6.64 -16.86 3.19
CA SER A 91 -5.70 -17.69 3.94
C SER A 91 -5.29 -16.98 5.23
N PHE A 92 -5.27 -17.70 6.32
CA PHE A 92 -4.97 -17.17 7.65
C PHE A 92 -4.40 -18.27 8.54
N VAL A 93 -3.92 -17.89 9.73
CA VAL A 93 -3.31 -18.83 10.67
C VAL A 93 -3.99 -18.75 12.02
N ILE A 94 -4.19 -19.92 12.63
CA ILE A 94 -4.80 -20.10 13.95
C ILE A 94 -3.95 -21.03 14.80
N SER A 95 -4.12 -20.96 16.13
CA SER A 95 -3.53 -21.92 17.07
C SER A 95 -4.14 -23.33 16.88
N LYS A 96 -3.36 -24.38 17.18
CA LYS A 96 -3.87 -25.77 17.21
C LYS A 96 -4.98 -26.01 18.25
N GLU A 97 -5.15 -25.11 19.21
CA GLU A 97 -6.22 -25.16 20.21
C GLU A 97 -7.58 -24.73 19.66
N VAL A 98 -7.61 -24.08 18.49
CA VAL A 98 -8.85 -23.69 17.82
C VAL A 98 -9.41 -24.89 17.07
N PHE A 99 -10.64 -25.28 17.41
CA PHE A 99 -11.28 -26.47 16.85
C PHE A 99 -12.35 -26.17 15.82
N THR A 100 -13.04 -25.04 15.93
CA THR A 100 -14.20 -24.71 15.10
C THR A 100 -14.14 -23.27 14.61
N LEU A 101 -14.58 -23.08 13.37
CA LEU A 101 -14.79 -21.77 12.75
C LEU A 101 -16.22 -21.64 12.24
N GLU A 102 -16.64 -20.39 12.06
CA GLU A 102 -17.88 -20.01 11.41
C GLU A 102 -17.58 -19.11 10.22
N VAL A 103 -18.38 -19.26 9.17
CA VAL A 103 -18.26 -18.45 7.96
C VAL A 103 -19.61 -17.85 7.63
N GLU A 104 -19.67 -16.52 7.64
CA GLU A 104 -20.74 -15.74 7.04
C GLU A 104 -20.44 -15.56 5.55
N VAL A 105 -21.39 -15.95 4.71
CA VAL A 105 -21.28 -15.86 3.25
C VAL A 105 -22.44 -15.02 2.74
N SER A 106 -22.16 -14.12 1.80
CA SER A 106 -23.22 -13.42 1.06
C SER A 106 -22.83 -13.19 -0.40
N TRP A 107 -23.84 -13.08 -1.26
CA TRP A 107 -23.73 -12.69 -2.66
C TRP A 107 -25.09 -12.22 -3.18
N ALA A 108 -25.17 -11.84 -4.44
CA ALA A 108 -26.41 -11.58 -5.14
C ALA A 108 -26.46 -12.35 -6.45
N ASN A 109 -27.65 -12.84 -6.76
CA ASN A 109 -28.01 -13.28 -8.10
C ASN A 109 -28.75 -12.14 -8.80
N TYR A 110 -28.65 -12.09 -10.12
CA TYR A 110 -29.55 -11.31 -10.95
C TYR A 110 -30.37 -12.28 -11.77
N VAL A 111 -31.69 -12.10 -11.77
CA VAL A 111 -32.63 -12.90 -12.54
C VAL A 111 -33.28 -12.02 -13.59
N TYR A 112 -33.33 -12.49 -14.83
CA TYR A 112 -33.94 -11.73 -15.91
C TYR A 112 -35.45 -11.96 -15.94
N HIS A 113 -36.23 -10.88 -16.09
CA HIS A 113 -37.68 -10.94 -16.19
C HIS A 113 -38.14 -10.51 -17.59
N ASP A 114 -38.59 -11.46 -18.40
CA ASP A 114 -39.03 -11.23 -19.79
C ASP A 114 -40.16 -10.20 -19.91
N GLU A 115 -41.08 -10.13 -18.93
CA GLU A 115 -42.24 -9.23 -18.98
C GLU A 115 -41.86 -7.74 -18.84
N SER A 116 -40.83 -7.46 -18.05
CA SER A 116 -40.34 -6.09 -17.80
C SER A 116 -39.09 -5.75 -18.60
N GLU A 117 -38.43 -6.74 -19.21
CA GLU A 117 -37.10 -6.62 -19.83
C GLU A 117 -36.05 -6.05 -18.85
N LEU A 118 -36.17 -6.41 -17.57
CA LEU A 118 -35.26 -5.93 -16.51
C LEU A 118 -34.62 -7.10 -15.77
N TRP A 119 -33.40 -6.89 -15.32
CA TRP A 119 -32.71 -7.74 -14.37
C TRP A 119 -33.08 -7.34 -12.95
N GLN A 120 -33.51 -8.30 -12.13
CA GLN A 120 -33.83 -8.10 -10.72
C GLN A 120 -32.75 -8.69 -9.82
N ARG A 121 -32.25 -7.89 -8.89
CA ARG A 121 -31.29 -8.35 -7.87
C ARG A 121 -31.99 -9.18 -6.79
N ILE A 122 -31.41 -10.33 -6.46
CA ILE A 122 -31.82 -11.21 -5.36
C ILE A 122 -30.62 -11.40 -4.42
N PRO A 123 -30.57 -10.67 -3.27
CA PRO A 123 -29.54 -10.90 -2.26
C PRO A 123 -29.70 -12.27 -1.61
N VAL A 124 -28.56 -12.93 -1.36
CA VAL A 124 -28.45 -14.17 -0.62
C VAL A 124 -27.41 -13.97 0.48
N SER A 125 -27.75 -14.33 1.71
CA SER A 125 -26.84 -14.29 2.84
C SER A 125 -27.19 -15.38 3.84
N GLY A 126 -26.16 -15.96 4.45
CA GLY A 126 -26.34 -16.97 5.49
C GLY A 126 -25.03 -17.41 6.10
N LYS A 127 -25.07 -18.50 6.86
CA LYS A 127 -23.97 -18.95 7.70
C LYS A 127 -23.63 -20.42 7.49
N VAL A 128 -22.35 -20.73 7.62
CA VAL A 128 -21.82 -22.08 7.75
C VAL A 128 -21.21 -22.20 9.14
N GLU A 129 -21.89 -22.94 10.02
CA GLU A 129 -21.45 -23.13 11.41
C GLU A 129 -20.75 -24.48 11.59
N ASN A 130 -19.96 -24.58 12.67
CA ASN A 130 -19.28 -25.80 13.13
C ASN A 130 -18.30 -26.40 12.11
N ILE A 131 -17.52 -25.55 11.41
CA ILE A 131 -16.44 -26.01 10.55
C ILE A 131 -15.30 -26.52 11.43
N LYS A 132 -15.18 -27.85 11.58
CA LYS A 132 -14.17 -28.51 12.43
C LYS A 132 -12.78 -28.52 11.78
N VAL A 133 -11.98 -27.49 12.03
CA VAL A 133 -10.62 -27.32 11.48
C VAL A 133 -9.56 -28.26 12.09
N ASN A 134 -9.93 -29.07 13.08
CA ASN A 134 -9.05 -30.08 13.70
C ASN A 134 -9.26 -31.51 13.18
N SER A 135 -10.39 -31.78 12.53
CA SER A 135 -10.76 -33.13 12.05
C SER A 135 -11.20 -33.16 10.60
N LEU A 136 -11.30 -32.01 9.92
CA LEU A 136 -11.53 -31.96 8.49
C LEU A 136 -10.40 -32.65 7.74
N SER A 137 -10.73 -33.39 6.68
CA SER A 137 -9.71 -33.81 5.71
C SER A 137 -9.11 -32.60 5.01
N THR A 138 -7.83 -32.71 4.61
CA THR A 138 -7.21 -31.74 3.70
C THR A 138 -8.07 -31.58 2.44
N ASN A 139 -8.36 -30.35 2.04
CA ASN A 139 -9.18 -29.99 0.87
C ASN A 139 -10.62 -30.50 0.94
N SER A 140 -11.31 -30.17 2.03
CA SER A 140 -12.74 -30.51 2.19
C SER A 140 -13.64 -29.51 1.49
N ARG A 141 -14.73 -30.01 0.91
CA ARG A 141 -15.75 -29.21 0.24
C ARG A 141 -17.05 -29.20 1.05
N ILE A 142 -17.61 -28.01 1.24
CA ILE A 142 -18.90 -27.79 1.90
C ILE A 142 -19.84 -27.14 0.88
N VAL A 143 -20.90 -27.83 0.48
CA VAL A 143 -21.91 -27.30 -0.44
C VAL A 143 -22.88 -26.41 0.35
N LEU A 144 -23.19 -25.22 -0.17
CA LEU A 144 -24.05 -24.22 0.49
C LEU A 144 -25.54 -24.52 0.31
N SER A 145 -25.92 -25.78 0.58
CA SER A 145 -27.28 -26.26 0.49
C SER A 145 -27.60 -27.28 1.57
N ASN A 146 -28.77 -27.14 2.19
CA ASN A 146 -29.32 -28.10 3.15
C ASN A 146 -29.73 -29.43 2.52
N SER A 147 -29.84 -29.51 1.19
CA SER A 147 -30.21 -30.74 0.48
C SER A 147 -29.01 -31.67 0.20
N THR A 148 -27.79 -31.25 0.51
CA THR A 148 -26.56 -32.00 0.22
C THR A 148 -25.91 -32.52 1.50
N GLN A 149 -25.34 -33.72 1.45
CA GLN A 149 -24.61 -34.28 2.58
C GLN A 149 -23.23 -33.60 2.70
N ASN A 150 -23.09 -32.74 3.70
CA ASN A 150 -21.84 -32.09 4.09
C ASN A 150 -21.09 -32.92 5.15
N PRO A 151 -19.81 -32.59 5.45
CA PRO A 151 -19.09 -33.18 6.59
C PRO A 151 -19.92 -33.12 7.88
N ALA A 152 -19.74 -34.12 8.75
CA ALA A 152 -20.54 -34.27 9.96
C ALA A 152 -20.50 -33.00 10.83
N GLU A 153 -21.67 -32.65 11.39
CA GLU A 153 -21.89 -31.51 12.32
C GLU A 153 -21.84 -30.10 11.71
N VAL A 154 -21.42 -29.95 10.44
CA VAL A 154 -21.56 -28.68 9.71
C VAL A 154 -23.04 -28.34 9.55
N ARG A 155 -23.41 -27.09 9.87
CA ARG A 155 -24.78 -26.59 9.70
C ARG A 155 -24.80 -25.45 8.68
N ILE A 156 -25.75 -25.52 7.76
CA ILE A 156 -25.98 -24.50 6.73
C ILE A 156 -27.26 -23.75 7.10
N ILE A 157 -27.14 -22.44 7.32
CA ILE A 157 -28.24 -21.57 7.77
C ILE A 157 -28.53 -20.57 6.66
N ASP A 158 -29.81 -20.46 6.27
CA ASP A 158 -30.32 -19.50 5.28
C ASP A 158 -29.66 -19.55 3.89
N LEU A 159 -28.99 -20.65 3.56
CA LEU A 159 -28.39 -20.92 2.25
C LEU A 159 -28.98 -22.19 1.63
N ASN A 160 -29.32 -22.12 0.34
CA ASN A 160 -29.88 -23.25 -0.40
C ASN A 160 -29.51 -23.18 -1.90
N ASP A 161 -28.22 -23.19 -2.20
CA ASP A 161 -27.70 -23.26 -3.57
C ASP A 161 -26.67 -24.39 -3.71
N PRO A 162 -27.02 -25.52 -4.36
CA PRO A 162 -26.14 -26.68 -4.48
C PRO A 162 -24.98 -26.47 -5.46
N GLU A 163 -25.00 -25.40 -6.26
CA GLU A 163 -23.93 -25.08 -7.20
C GLU A 163 -22.85 -24.18 -6.58
N ILE A 164 -23.07 -23.67 -5.37
CA ILE A 164 -22.10 -22.85 -4.64
C ILE A 164 -21.51 -23.67 -3.49
N SER A 165 -20.19 -23.56 -3.28
CA SER A 165 -19.52 -24.29 -2.21
C SER A 165 -18.36 -23.53 -1.60
N LEU A 166 -18.04 -23.85 -0.34
CA LEU A 166 -16.76 -23.52 0.27
C LEU A 166 -15.76 -24.65 0.05
N GLU A 167 -14.52 -24.31 -0.31
CA GLU A 167 -13.39 -25.23 -0.29
C GLU A 167 -12.42 -24.82 0.80
N ILE A 168 -12.01 -25.80 1.62
CA ILE A 168 -11.22 -25.58 2.82
C ILE A 168 -9.94 -26.41 2.75
N SER A 169 -8.80 -25.72 2.69
CA SER A 169 -7.48 -26.33 2.75
C SER A 169 -6.86 -26.10 4.13
N LEU A 170 -6.21 -27.14 4.66
CA LEU A 170 -5.62 -27.15 6.00
C LEU A 170 -4.20 -27.70 5.91
N ASN A 171 -3.24 -26.92 6.41
CA ASN A 171 -1.84 -27.32 6.54
C ASN A 171 -1.37 -27.06 7.97
N GLU A 172 -0.72 -28.04 8.58
CA GLU A 172 -0.14 -27.87 9.92
C GLU A 172 1.27 -27.29 9.84
N ILE A 173 1.57 -26.31 10.70
CA ILE A 173 2.89 -25.64 10.79
C ILE A 173 3.26 -25.57 12.26
N SER A 174 4.18 -26.41 12.74
CA SER A 174 4.63 -26.42 14.15
C SER A 174 3.43 -26.47 15.14
N ALA A 175 3.26 -25.41 15.95
CA ALA A 175 2.17 -25.21 16.91
C ALA A 175 0.86 -24.63 16.32
N TYR A 176 0.84 -24.34 15.02
CA TYR A 176 -0.22 -23.60 14.33
C TYR A 176 -0.88 -24.43 13.21
N ARG A 177 -2.00 -23.90 12.69
CA ARG A 177 -2.66 -24.38 11.46
C ARG A 177 -2.84 -23.23 10.49
N ALA A 178 -2.31 -23.37 9.29
CA ALA A 178 -2.64 -22.53 8.15
C ALA A 178 -3.94 -23.04 7.51
N VAL A 179 -4.91 -22.15 7.40
CA VAL A 179 -6.25 -22.43 6.90
C VAL A 179 -6.52 -21.55 5.69
N SER A 180 -7.03 -22.13 4.62
CA SER A 180 -7.50 -21.38 3.45
C SER A 180 -8.96 -21.73 3.19
N ILE A 181 -9.83 -20.73 3.10
CA ILE A 181 -11.26 -20.91 2.80
C ILE A 181 -11.59 -20.13 1.53
N PHE A 182 -12.12 -20.82 0.53
CA PHE A 182 -12.51 -20.25 -0.76
C PHE A 182 -14.01 -20.39 -0.97
N LEU A 183 -14.66 -19.36 -1.49
CA LEU A 183 -16.00 -19.41 -2.06
C LEU A 183 -15.90 -19.71 -3.56
N LEU A 184 -16.59 -20.76 -4.01
CA LEU A 184 -16.56 -21.20 -5.40
C LEU A 184 -17.94 -21.10 -6.04
N ASN A 185 -17.98 -20.49 -7.22
CA ASN A 185 -19.10 -20.56 -8.13
C ASN A 185 -18.94 -21.78 -9.06
N ASN A 186 -19.63 -22.88 -8.78
CA ASN A 186 -19.56 -24.10 -9.60
C ASN A 186 -20.69 -24.20 -10.64
N ARG A 187 -21.41 -23.11 -10.89
CA ARG A 187 -22.41 -23.07 -11.96
C ARG A 187 -21.74 -23.31 -13.32
N ILE A 188 -22.51 -23.88 -14.24
CA ILE A 188 -22.06 -24.10 -15.62
C ILE A 188 -22.17 -22.78 -16.39
N LYS A 189 -21.16 -22.46 -17.21
CA LYS A 189 -21.15 -21.26 -18.05
C LYS A 189 -22.35 -21.31 -19.00
N GLY A 190 -23.14 -20.22 -19.04
CA GLY A 190 -24.22 -20.06 -20.02
C GLY A 190 -23.67 -19.96 -21.44
N GLU A 191 -24.48 -20.30 -22.44
CA GLU A 191 -24.07 -20.17 -23.84
C GLU A 191 -23.87 -18.69 -24.21
N LYS A 192 -22.98 -18.40 -25.17
CA LYS A 192 -22.67 -16.99 -25.54
C LYS A 192 -23.90 -16.20 -26.00
N ASN A 193 -24.87 -16.89 -26.63
CA ASN A 193 -26.11 -16.32 -27.15
C ASN A 193 -27.29 -16.39 -26.16
N ASP A 194 -27.07 -16.95 -24.96
CA ASP A 194 -28.09 -17.00 -23.93
C ASP A 194 -28.20 -15.61 -23.26
N HIS A 195 -29.37 -14.98 -23.39
CA HIS A 195 -29.66 -13.71 -22.73
C HIS A 195 -29.64 -13.84 -21.20
N CYS A 196 -29.89 -15.03 -20.66
CA CYS A 196 -29.87 -15.30 -19.21
C CYS A 196 -28.51 -15.80 -18.70
N LYS A 197 -27.43 -15.74 -19.50
CA LYS A 197 -26.10 -16.23 -19.09
C LYS A 197 -25.57 -15.57 -17.80
N ASP A 198 -25.97 -14.33 -17.54
CA ASP A 198 -25.56 -13.56 -16.36
C ASP A 198 -26.21 -14.06 -15.06
N GLU A 199 -27.27 -14.85 -15.13
CA GLU A 199 -27.86 -15.54 -13.96
C GLU A 199 -26.88 -16.55 -13.33
N LYS A 200 -25.88 -16.99 -14.10
CA LYS A 200 -24.85 -17.94 -13.64
C LYS A 200 -23.71 -17.28 -12.85
N TRP A 201 -23.70 -15.95 -12.75
CA TRP A 201 -22.69 -15.21 -11.99
C TRP A 201 -23.12 -14.97 -10.55
N LEU A 202 -22.14 -14.80 -9.67
CA LEU A 202 -22.36 -14.25 -8.33
C LEU A 202 -21.87 -12.80 -8.31
N PHE A 203 -22.66 -11.90 -7.76
CA PHE A 203 -22.30 -10.49 -7.59
C PHE A 203 -22.20 -10.12 -6.12
N GLN A 204 -21.39 -9.10 -5.81
CA GLN A 204 -21.10 -8.66 -4.44
C GLN A 204 -20.76 -9.80 -3.48
N ALA A 205 -19.98 -10.79 -3.93
CA ALA A 205 -19.61 -11.92 -3.10
C ALA A 205 -18.80 -11.46 -1.87
N SER A 206 -19.07 -12.05 -0.70
CA SER A 206 -18.36 -11.69 0.53
C SER A 206 -18.23 -12.91 1.44
N LEU A 207 -17.04 -13.04 2.03
CA LEU A 207 -16.72 -13.98 3.09
C LEU A 207 -16.32 -13.20 4.34
N ARG A 208 -16.87 -13.60 5.49
CA ARG A 208 -16.47 -13.13 6.82
C ARG A 208 -16.34 -14.34 7.73
N ILE A 209 -15.20 -14.46 8.41
CA ILE A 209 -14.81 -15.65 9.17
C ILE A 209 -14.59 -15.25 10.62
N THR A 210 -15.15 -16.04 11.53
CA THR A 210 -15.03 -15.89 12.98
C THR A 210 -14.79 -17.24 13.65
N SER A 211 -14.35 -17.23 14.91
CA SER A 211 -14.52 -18.39 15.78
C SER A 211 -15.98 -18.51 16.25
N SER A 212 -16.36 -19.70 16.72
CA SER A 212 -17.74 -19.97 17.16
C SER A 212 -18.14 -19.21 18.43
N ASP A 213 -17.18 -18.73 19.22
CA ASP A 213 -17.38 -17.90 20.41
C ASP A 213 -16.97 -16.43 20.18
N SER A 214 -16.64 -16.05 18.95
CA SER A 214 -16.12 -14.73 18.56
C SER A 214 -14.81 -14.32 19.26
N SER A 215 -14.09 -15.28 19.87
CA SER A 215 -12.74 -15.09 20.39
C SER A 215 -11.73 -14.71 19.29
N PRO A 216 -10.65 -13.99 19.64
CA PRO A 216 -9.68 -13.52 18.65
C PRO A 216 -8.66 -14.60 18.29
N VAL A 217 -9.06 -15.48 17.37
CA VAL A 217 -8.31 -16.70 17.01
C VAL A 217 -7.33 -16.52 15.85
N PHE A 218 -7.47 -15.45 15.07
CA PHE A 218 -6.64 -15.22 13.88
C PHE A 218 -5.33 -14.57 14.30
N LEU A 219 -4.21 -15.25 14.04
CA LEU A 219 -2.88 -14.83 14.49
C LEU A 219 -2.20 -13.93 13.45
N SER A 220 -1.46 -12.94 13.92
CA SER A 220 -0.58 -12.17 13.03
C SER A 220 0.51 -13.07 12.43
N LYS A 221 0.77 -12.92 11.13
CA LYS A 221 1.87 -13.61 10.45
C LYS A 221 3.24 -13.33 11.06
N ASN A 222 3.42 -12.18 11.71
CA ASN A 222 4.68 -11.80 12.33
C ASN A 222 5.11 -12.82 13.41
N ILE A 223 4.15 -13.37 14.17
CA ILE A 223 4.40 -14.40 15.20
C ILE A 223 5.05 -15.65 14.60
N ILE A 224 4.64 -16.04 13.39
CA ILE A 224 5.05 -17.31 12.78
C ILE A 224 6.40 -17.18 12.08
N ARG A 225 6.66 -16.01 11.46
CA ARG A 225 7.91 -15.74 10.74
C ARG A 225 9.14 -15.89 11.64
N ASP A 226 9.00 -15.60 12.94
CA ASP A 226 10.10 -15.69 13.90
C ASP A 226 10.61 -17.12 14.16
N GLU A 227 9.80 -18.16 13.87
CA GLU A 227 10.20 -19.57 14.08
C GLU A 227 10.94 -20.18 12.87
N GLU A 228 10.67 -19.71 11.64
CA GLU A 228 11.09 -20.38 10.40
C GLU A 228 12.02 -19.57 9.47
N SER A 229 12.27 -18.29 9.75
CA SER A 229 12.97 -17.42 8.78
C SER A 229 14.48 -17.66 8.67
N THR A 230 14.96 -17.82 7.43
CA THR A 230 16.35 -17.51 7.06
C THR A 230 16.56 -16.00 7.19
N PHE A 231 17.55 -15.58 7.96
CA PHE A 231 17.85 -14.17 8.22
C PHE A 231 18.55 -13.53 7.00
N GLU A 232 17.77 -13.12 6.01
CA GLU A 232 18.25 -12.28 4.92
C GLU A 232 18.07 -10.80 5.27
N THR A 233 19.14 -10.02 5.11
CA THR A 233 19.22 -8.64 5.61
C THR A 233 18.09 -7.74 5.12
N GLU A 234 17.69 -7.87 3.85
CA GLU A 234 16.63 -7.04 3.26
C GLU A 234 15.24 -7.38 3.82
N ILE A 235 14.97 -8.66 4.09
CA ILE A 235 13.71 -9.10 4.71
C ILE A 235 13.63 -8.56 6.12
N GLN A 236 14.69 -8.72 6.90
CA GLN A 236 14.75 -8.25 8.29
C GLN A 236 14.66 -6.72 8.39
N LEU A 237 15.24 -5.96 7.45
CA LEU A 237 15.09 -4.50 7.39
C LEU A 237 13.64 -4.09 7.16
N ASN A 238 12.95 -4.76 6.23
CA ASN A 238 11.53 -4.51 5.99
C ASN A 238 10.67 -4.91 7.19
N GLU A 239 10.95 -6.04 7.83
CA GLU A 239 10.25 -6.45 9.04
C GLU A 239 10.45 -5.46 10.18
N LEU A 240 11.66 -4.93 10.38
CA LEU A 240 11.91 -3.89 11.37
C LEU A 240 11.14 -2.59 11.05
N LEU A 241 11.13 -2.18 9.78
CA LEU A 241 10.42 -0.96 9.34
C LEU A 241 8.90 -1.07 9.55
N TYR A 242 8.34 -2.24 9.28
CA TYR A 242 6.92 -2.53 9.39
C TYR A 242 6.57 -3.36 10.63
N ASP A 243 7.41 -3.34 11.67
CA ASP A 243 7.23 -4.15 12.88
C ASP A 243 5.97 -3.77 13.67
N HIS A 244 5.37 -2.62 13.41
CA HIS A 244 4.09 -2.22 14.00
C HIS A 244 2.88 -2.66 13.17
N VAL A 245 3.09 -3.12 11.94
CA VAL A 245 2.04 -3.56 11.04
C VAL A 245 1.77 -5.05 11.27
N ARG A 246 0.49 -5.40 11.46
CA ARG A 246 0.04 -6.76 11.68
C ARG A 246 -0.82 -7.21 10.51
N GLU A 247 -0.42 -8.31 9.88
CA GLU A 247 -1.21 -8.99 8.84
C GLU A 247 -1.83 -10.26 9.42
N PHE A 248 -3.16 -10.41 9.32
CA PHE A 248 -3.89 -11.56 9.89
C PHE A 248 -4.42 -12.54 8.84
N ALA A 249 -4.60 -12.07 7.61
CA ALA A 249 -5.07 -12.87 6.51
C ALA A 249 -4.51 -12.36 5.17
N THR A 250 -4.47 -13.25 4.18
CA THR A 250 -4.16 -12.95 2.79
C THR A 250 -5.36 -13.30 1.93
N GLY A 251 -5.77 -12.37 1.08
CA GLY A 251 -6.83 -12.61 0.12
C GLY A 251 -6.31 -13.24 -1.17
N HIS A 252 -7.13 -14.12 -1.76
CA HIS A 252 -6.86 -14.78 -3.03
C HIS A 252 -7.92 -14.38 -4.04
N GLY A 253 -7.51 -13.71 -5.13
CA GLY A 253 -8.43 -13.11 -6.10
C GLY A 253 -9.24 -11.92 -5.54
N ILE A 254 -8.95 -11.50 -4.31
CA ILE A 254 -9.62 -10.43 -3.55
C ILE A 254 -8.68 -9.90 -2.48
N ALA A 255 -8.92 -8.68 -1.94
CA ALA A 255 -8.19 -8.22 -0.76
C ALA A 255 -8.77 -8.84 0.52
N ALA A 256 -7.97 -8.82 1.58
CA ALA A 256 -8.38 -9.22 2.92
C ALA A 256 -8.33 -8.01 3.87
N ASP A 257 -9.24 -7.98 4.82
CA ASP A 257 -9.27 -7.00 5.90
C ASP A 257 -9.78 -7.68 7.19
N TRP A 258 -9.64 -7.01 8.34
CA TRP A 258 -9.82 -7.63 9.64
C TRP A 258 -10.21 -6.65 10.76
N LEU A 259 -10.82 -7.19 11.81
CA LEU A 259 -11.08 -6.48 13.06
C LEU A 259 -10.16 -7.04 14.15
N VAL A 260 -9.14 -6.26 14.49
CA VAL A 260 -8.13 -6.58 15.51
C VAL A 260 -8.77 -6.60 16.90
N SER A 261 -8.28 -7.48 17.78
CA SER A 261 -8.71 -7.53 19.16
C SER A 261 -8.21 -6.31 19.95
N GLU A 262 -9.07 -5.71 20.76
CA GLU A 262 -8.69 -4.63 21.68
C GLU A 262 -7.78 -5.14 22.81
N ASP A 263 -8.00 -6.37 23.27
CA ASP A 263 -7.26 -6.98 24.38
C ASP A 263 -5.93 -7.63 23.93
N PHE A 264 -5.87 -8.11 22.69
CA PHE A 264 -4.75 -8.87 22.14
C PHE A 264 -4.34 -8.32 20.76
N PRO A 265 -3.47 -7.31 20.69
CA PRO A 265 -3.14 -6.61 19.42
C PRO A 265 -2.52 -7.49 18.32
N ASP A 266 -1.96 -8.65 18.69
CA ASP A 266 -1.39 -9.62 17.76
C ASP A 266 -2.40 -10.69 17.30
N THR A 267 -3.68 -10.51 17.63
CA THR A 267 -4.78 -11.35 17.15
C THR A 267 -5.97 -10.53 16.63
N ALA A 268 -6.78 -11.16 15.76
CA ALA A 268 -8.02 -10.57 15.24
C ALA A 268 -9.23 -11.45 15.58
N ASN A 269 -10.38 -10.81 15.83
CA ASN A 269 -11.67 -11.46 16.06
C ASN A 269 -12.31 -11.91 14.76
N ILE A 270 -12.11 -11.13 13.70
CA ILE A 270 -12.81 -11.28 12.43
C ILE A 270 -11.86 -10.99 11.29
N ILE A 271 -11.90 -11.82 10.26
CA ILE A 271 -11.26 -11.56 8.96
C ILE A 271 -12.33 -11.64 7.87
N PHE A 272 -12.20 -10.83 6.83
CA PHE A 272 -13.18 -10.76 5.75
C PHE A 272 -12.56 -10.34 4.43
N THR A 273 -13.26 -10.62 3.34
CA THR A 273 -12.86 -10.23 1.99
C THR A 273 -13.33 -8.84 1.63
N GLU A 274 -12.52 -8.06 0.92
CA GLU A 274 -12.85 -6.71 0.46
C GLU A 274 -12.44 -6.52 -1.01
N PHE A 275 -13.40 -6.14 -1.86
CA PHE A 275 -13.17 -5.96 -3.30
C PHE A 275 -12.57 -4.58 -3.62
N ILE A 276 -12.87 -3.58 -2.79
CA ILE A 276 -12.36 -2.21 -2.95
C ILE A 276 -11.68 -1.82 -1.64
N PRO A 277 -10.43 -2.29 -1.42
CA PRO A 277 -9.69 -2.05 -0.18
C PRO A 277 -9.38 -0.56 -0.02
N GLN A 278 -9.34 -0.11 1.23
CA GLN A 278 -9.15 1.30 1.57
C GLN A 278 -8.15 1.43 2.70
N CYS A 279 -7.18 2.32 2.55
CA CYS A 279 -6.23 2.64 3.59
C CYS A 279 -5.95 4.15 3.59
N GLU A 280 -5.94 4.77 4.77
CA GLU A 280 -5.49 6.15 4.93
C GLU A 280 -3.98 6.16 5.16
N ILE A 281 -3.23 6.63 4.17
CA ILE A 281 -1.78 6.77 4.28
C ILE A 281 -1.48 8.04 5.08
N PRO A 282 -0.79 7.95 6.24
CA PRO A 282 -0.40 9.13 7.00
C PRO A 282 0.45 10.08 6.16
N LYS A 283 0.20 11.38 6.32
CA LYS A 283 1.04 12.39 5.69
C LYS A 283 2.39 12.46 6.42
N MET A 284 3.48 12.31 5.68
CA MET A 284 4.82 12.53 6.22
C MET A 284 5.00 14.00 6.63
N GLN A 285 5.44 14.21 7.87
CA GLN A 285 5.78 15.52 8.42
C GLN A 285 7.30 15.66 8.50
N ASN A 286 7.81 16.86 8.28
CA ASN A 286 9.23 17.12 8.48
C ASN A 286 9.52 17.16 9.98
N ALA A 287 10.67 16.65 10.41
CA ALA A 287 11.19 16.98 11.72
C ALA A 287 11.45 18.49 11.81
N GLU A 288 11.17 19.05 12.97
CA GLU A 288 11.46 20.45 13.30
C GLU A 288 12.71 20.48 14.17
N ILE A 289 13.63 21.39 13.83
CA ILE A 289 14.82 21.66 14.63
C ILE A 289 14.51 22.90 15.46
N ASP A 290 14.51 22.73 16.78
CA ASP A 290 14.33 23.85 17.72
C ASP A 290 15.65 24.59 17.89
N SER A 291 15.99 25.43 16.92
CA SER A 291 17.15 26.32 16.97
C SER A 291 16.89 27.59 16.19
N ASN A 292 16.92 28.73 16.89
CA ASN A 292 16.83 30.06 16.27
C ASN A 292 18.07 30.42 15.42
N GLU A 293 19.14 29.63 15.53
CA GLU A 293 20.38 29.83 14.78
C GLU A 293 20.37 29.11 13.43
N LEU A 294 19.55 28.06 13.29
CA LEU A 294 19.40 27.35 12.02
C LEU A 294 18.67 28.24 11.01
N SER A 295 19.29 28.48 9.86
CA SER A 295 18.60 29.05 8.71
C SER A 295 18.45 28.00 7.60
N LEU A 296 17.21 27.81 7.17
CA LEU A 296 16.84 27.04 5.97
C LEU A 296 16.23 27.94 4.90
N ASP A 297 16.23 29.26 5.11
CA ASP A 297 15.68 30.24 4.19
C ASP A 297 16.63 30.43 3.00
N MET A 298 16.17 30.08 1.80
CA MET A 298 16.96 30.16 0.57
C MET A 298 17.51 31.57 0.31
N LYS A 299 16.73 32.61 0.61
CA LYS A 299 17.20 33.99 0.41
C LYS A 299 18.32 34.30 1.40
N GLU A 300 18.09 34.05 2.68
CA GLU A 300 19.10 34.32 3.72
C GLU A 300 20.40 33.59 3.42
N LEU A 301 20.33 32.29 3.10
CA LEU A 301 21.51 31.49 2.75
C LEU A 301 22.23 31.99 1.50
N SER A 302 21.51 32.57 0.53
CA SER A 302 22.12 33.12 -0.68
C SER A 302 22.80 34.48 -0.47
N ASP A 303 22.36 35.24 0.54
CA ASP A 303 22.84 36.58 0.83
C ASP A 303 24.01 36.57 1.84
N VAL A 304 24.31 35.45 2.51
CA VAL A 304 25.49 35.32 3.39
C VAL A 304 26.79 35.60 2.62
N GLU A 305 27.57 36.57 3.07
CA GLU A 305 28.85 36.95 2.45
C GLU A 305 30.06 36.24 3.07
N ASN A 306 29.95 35.80 4.32
CA ASN A 306 31.02 35.16 5.07
C ASN A 306 30.81 33.64 5.18
N PRO A 307 31.73 32.80 4.68
CA PRO A 307 31.66 31.35 4.84
C PRO A 307 31.51 30.87 6.29
N THR A 308 32.11 31.58 7.25
CA THR A 308 32.00 31.23 8.68
C THR A 308 30.58 31.44 9.21
N GLU A 309 29.89 32.48 8.75
CA GLU A 309 28.49 32.73 9.11
C GLU A 309 27.58 31.66 8.50
N LEU A 310 27.86 31.23 7.26
CA LEU A 310 27.09 30.18 6.60
C LEU A 310 27.19 28.85 7.38
N VAL A 311 28.41 28.49 7.81
CA VAL A 311 28.62 27.32 8.66
C VAL A 311 27.84 27.45 9.95
N HIS A 312 27.94 28.58 10.66
CA HIS A 312 27.18 28.82 11.90
C HIS A 312 25.67 28.63 11.71
N LYS A 313 25.11 29.09 10.59
CA LYS A 313 23.69 28.95 10.27
C LYS A 313 23.25 27.51 9.95
N LEU A 314 24.18 26.60 9.63
CA LEU A 314 23.87 25.21 9.21
C LEU A 314 24.33 24.16 10.22
N SER A 315 25.34 24.46 11.05
CA SER A 315 25.86 23.58 12.09
C SER A 315 24.81 23.03 13.06
N PRO A 316 23.74 23.77 13.45
CA PRO A 316 22.68 23.21 14.29
C PRO A 316 22.04 21.93 13.73
N LEU A 317 22.04 21.73 12.40
CA LEU A 317 21.54 20.51 11.77
C LEU A 317 22.36 19.28 12.20
N VAL A 318 23.69 19.40 12.19
CA VAL A 318 24.60 18.32 12.58
C VAL A 318 24.51 18.05 14.07
N VAL A 319 24.44 19.11 14.88
CA VAL A 319 24.30 18.99 16.34
C VAL A 319 23.03 18.23 16.69
N GLN A 320 21.88 18.66 16.18
CA GLN A 320 20.61 17.99 16.50
C GLN A 320 20.50 16.58 15.93
N TYR A 321 21.08 16.33 14.75
CA TYR A 321 21.13 14.95 14.24
C TYR A 321 22.03 14.06 15.11
N SER A 322 23.15 14.60 15.61
CA SER A 322 24.01 13.90 16.58
C SER A 322 23.25 13.58 17.88
N ASP A 323 22.54 14.56 18.43
CA ASP A 323 21.76 14.39 19.66
C ASP A 323 20.66 13.33 19.49
N TRP A 324 19.99 13.33 18.33
CA TRP A 324 19.00 12.31 18.00
C TRP A 324 19.61 10.90 17.89
N ILE A 325 20.76 10.75 17.23
CA ILE A 325 21.49 9.47 17.14
C ILE A 325 21.88 8.97 18.55
N MET A 326 22.39 9.85 19.40
CA MET A 326 22.75 9.51 20.78
C MET A 326 21.53 9.08 21.59
N ALA A 327 20.44 9.84 21.52
CA ALA A 327 19.19 9.51 22.20
C ALA A 327 18.62 8.15 21.73
N LEU A 328 18.72 7.85 20.43
CA LEU A 328 18.32 6.54 19.89
C LEU A 328 19.19 5.41 20.45
N ARG A 329 20.52 5.60 20.46
CA ARG A 329 21.49 4.63 21.01
C ARG A 329 21.26 4.34 22.49
N GLU A 330 20.89 5.35 23.27
CA GLU A 330 20.62 5.23 24.71
C GLU A 330 19.21 4.73 25.02
N SER A 331 18.33 4.62 24.02
CA SER A 331 16.94 4.21 24.22
C SER A 331 16.81 2.74 24.65
N SER A 332 15.83 2.47 25.51
CA SER A 332 15.49 1.10 25.90
C SER A 332 15.07 0.25 24.70
N LEU A 333 14.39 0.86 23.72
CA LEU A 333 13.98 0.22 22.47
C LEU A 333 15.19 -0.36 21.73
N PHE A 334 16.21 0.47 21.49
CA PHE A 334 17.43 0.03 20.83
C PHE A 334 18.13 -1.08 21.60
N SER A 335 18.24 -0.94 22.93
CA SER A 335 18.88 -1.95 23.78
C SER A 335 18.14 -3.30 23.79
N ASN A 336 16.82 -3.30 23.55
CA ASN A 336 16.01 -4.51 23.46
C ASN A 336 16.21 -5.17 22.09
N LEU A 337 16.02 -4.42 21.01
CA LEU A 337 16.22 -4.91 19.63
C LEU A 337 17.64 -5.41 19.39
N GLN A 338 18.64 -4.78 20.01
CA GLN A 338 20.04 -5.21 19.91
C GLN A 338 20.27 -6.61 20.49
N LYS A 339 19.51 -7.00 21.53
CA LYS A 339 19.63 -8.32 22.18
C LYS A 339 18.88 -9.41 21.40
N GLU A 340 17.98 -9.02 20.52
CA GLU A 340 17.22 -9.96 19.71
C GLU A 340 18.10 -10.57 18.62
N LYS A 341 18.03 -11.90 18.51
CA LYS A 341 18.78 -12.65 17.49
C LYS A 341 18.43 -12.18 16.07
N LYS A 342 17.17 -11.79 15.86
CA LYS A 342 16.64 -11.39 14.55
C LYS A 342 17.10 -10.01 14.11
N PHE A 343 17.13 -9.02 15.00
CA PHE A 343 17.38 -7.62 14.60
C PHE A 343 18.71 -7.05 15.08
N GLY A 344 19.44 -7.76 15.95
CA GLY A 344 20.61 -7.23 16.65
C GLY A 344 21.69 -6.60 15.76
N GLU A 345 22.11 -7.30 14.70
CA GLU A 345 23.13 -6.80 13.76
C GLU A 345 22.62 -5.64 12.88
N ILE A 346 21.33 -5.68 12.52
CA ILE A 346 20.71 -4.71 11.61
C ILE A 346 20.53 -3.36 12.31
N VAL A 347 20.07 -3.35 13.56
CA VAL A 347 19.93 -2.09 14.29
C VAL A 347 21.28 -1.40 14.52
N GLN A 348 22.35 -2.16 14.72
CA GLN A 348 23.72 -1.61 14.77
C GLN A 348 24.13 -1.02 13.43
N THR A 349 23.92 -1.77 12.35
CA THR A 349 24.26 -1.33 10.99
C THR A 349 23.52 -0.04 10.61
N ASN A 350 22.23 0.05 10.92
CA ASN A 350 21.44 1.26 10.67
C ASN A 350 21.94 2.47 11.48
N LEU A 351 22.34 2.27 12.74
CA LEU A 351 22.92 3.34 13.55
C LEU A 351 24.25 3.83 12.97
N LEU A 352 25.12 2.92 12.53
CA LEU A 352 26.37 3.25 11.85
C LEU A 352 26.12 4.04 10.55
N ASN A 353 25.11 3.64 9.77
CA ASN A 353 24.71 4.38 8.57
C ASN A 353 24.22 5.79 8.90
N CYS A 354 23.48 5.97 10.02
CA CYS A 354 23.09 7.30 10.48
C CYS A 354 24.31 8.17 10.84
N GLU A 355 25.30 7.59 11.52
CA GLU A 355 26.55 8.27 11.88
C GLU A 355 27.37 8.63 10.65
N GLU A 356 27.46 7.74 9.67
CA GLU A 356 28.11 8.02 8.40
C GLU A 356 27.43 9.18 7.67
N CYS A 357 26.10 9.15 7.56
CA CYS A 357 25.33 10.26 6.99
C CYS A 357 25.60 11.58 7.72
N ARG A 358 25.61 11.57 9.05
CA ARG A 358 25.92 12.74 9.88
C ARG A 358 27.32 13.28 9.56
N ASN A 359 28.32 12.40 9.50
CA ASN A 359 29.71 12.76 9.19
C ASN A 359 29.84 13.36 7.77
N ARG A 360 29.12 12.82 6.79
CA ARG A 360 29.13 13.33 5.40
C ARG A 360 28.50 14.72 5.31
N ILE A 361 27.40 14.95 6.02
CA ILE A 361 26.78 16.29 6.13
C ILE A 361 27.76 17.28 6.78
N GLU A 362 28.41 16.88 7.88
CA GLU A 362 29.40 17.71 8.59
C GLU A 362 30.57 18.10 7.68
N LYS A 363 31.15 17.14 6.93
CA LYS A 363 32.18 17.41 5.91
C LYS A 363 31.69 18.38 4.84
N GLY A 364 30.45 18.22 4.37
CA GLY A 364 29.85 19.15 3.41
C GLY A 364 29.77 20.58 3.94
N ILE A 365 29.41 20.75 5.22
CA ILE A 365 29.40 22.06 5.88
C ILE A 365 30.82 22.61 6.03
N GLU A 366 31.80 21.80 6.43
CA GLU A 366 33.20 22.23 6.52
C GLU A 366 33.75 22.66 5.17
N LEU A 367 33.35 21.98 4.09
CA LEU A 367 33.77 22.31 2.74
C LEU A 367 33.29 23.70 2.30
N LEU A 368 32.08 24.12 2.71
CA LEU A 368 31.56 25.48 2.47
C LEU A 368 32.46 26.57 3.06
N LYS A 369 33.23 26.26 4.12
CA LYS A 369 34.18 27.19 4.72
C LYS A 369 35.53 27.22 4.00
N ASN A 370 35.98 26.06 3.53
CA ASN A 370 37.35 25.85 3.08
C ASN A 370 37.52 25.98 1.56
N ASP A 371 36.44 25.82 0.79
CA ASP A 371 36.45 25.90 -0.67
C ASP A 371 35.54 27.05 -1.16
N ARG A 372 36.16 28.02 -1.84
CA ARG A 372 35.48 29.21 -2.34
C ARG A 372 34.47 28.90 -3.45
N ASP A 373 34.78 27.96 -4.33
CA ASP A 373 33.90 27.64 -5.46
C ASP A 373 32.66 26.89 -4.97
N VAL A 374 32.83 26.03 -3.96
CA VAL A 374 31.71 25.34 -3.30
C VAL A 374 30.81 26.34 -2.55
N PHE A 375 31.41 27.29 -1.82
CA PHE A 375 30.68 28.37 -1.15
C PHE A 375 29.83 29.20 -2.12
N GLU A 376 30.43 29.72 -3.20
CA GLU A 376 29.70 30.55 -4.18
C GLU A 376 28.65 29.73 -4.94
N SER A 377 28.95 28.47 -5.27
CA SER A 377 27.98 27.57 -5.92
C SER A 377 26.77 27.29 -5.02
N PHE A 378 26.98 27.11 -3.71
CA PHE A 378 25.90 26.92 -2.75
C PHE A 378 25.02 28.16 -2.63
N ARG A 379 25.61 29.36 -2.57
CA ARG A 379 24.87 30.63 -2.58
C ARG A 379 24.05 30.80 -3.85
N LEU A 380 24.65 30.52 -5.00
CA LEU A 380 23.98 30.61 -6.30
C LEU A 380 22.81 29.63 -6.39
N MET A 381 23.00 28.38 -5.96
CA MET A 381 21.93 27.38 -5.89
C MET A 381 20.75 27.90 -5.07
N ASN A 382 21.00 28.45 -3.88
CA ASN A 382 19.96 28.99 -3.01
C ASN A 382 19.22 30.16 -3.69
N ARG A 383 19.93 31.09 -4.33
CA ARG A 383 19.32 32.20 -5.08
C ARG A 383 18.40 31.70 -6.19
N VAL A 384 18.89 30.79 -7.03
CA VAL A 384 18.13 30.23 -8.16
C VAL A 384 16.90 29.46 -7.67
N MET A 385 17.02 28.68 -6.59
CA MET A 385 15.92 27.90 -6.06
C MET A 385 14.87 28.77 -5.37
N TRP A 386 15.28 29.87 -4.72
CA TRP A 386 14.36 30.89 -4.23
C TRP A 386 13.56 31.49 -5.39
N ASP A 387 14.23 31.98 -6.43
CA ASP A 387 13.55 32.55 -7.61
C ASP A 387 12.57 31.55 -8.22
N GLN A 388 13.03 30.33 -8.50
CA GLN A 388 12.22 29.25 -9.09
C GLN A 388 10.97 28.97 -8.25
N ARG A 389 11.10 28.98 -6.92
CA ARG A 389 10.00 28.69 -6.00
C ARG A 389 8.94 29.79 -6.03
N ILE A 390 9.36 31.05 -6.03
CA ILE A 390 8.44 32.19 -6.08
C ILE A 390 7.67 32.22 -7.40
N TYR A 391 8.35 32.04 -8.53
CA TYR A 391 7.68 31.98 -9.84
C TYR A 391 6.75 30.77 -9.98
N SER A 392 7.09 29.64 -9.36
CA SER A 392 6.21 28.46 -9.35
C SER A 392 4.90 28.71 -8.59
N LEU A 393 4.97 29.42 -7.46
CA LEU A 393 3.78 29.79 -6.68
C LEU A 393 2.89 30.76 -7.46
N LEU A 394 3.49 31.76 -8.10
CA LEU A 394 2.79 32.68 -8.98
C LEU A 394 2.06 31.94 -10.13
N ALA A 395 2.74 30.99 -10.79
CA ALA A 395 2.13 30.20 -11.86
C ALA A 395 0.98 29.30 -11.39
N VAL A 396 1.03 28.80 -10.15
CA VAL A 396 -0.10 28.07 -9.55
C VAL A 396 -1.28 28.99 -9.30
N GLU A 397 -1.05 30.20 -8.80
CA GLU A 397 -2.11 31.17 -8.56
C GLU A 397 -2.78 31.62 -9.85
N ASN A 398 -1.99 31.92 -10.88
CA ASN A 398 -2.52 32.33 -12.18
C ASN A 398 -3.40 31.23 -12.82
N ARG A 399 -3.04 29.96 -12.66
CA ARG A 399 -3.87 28.84 -13.14
C ARG A 399 -5.17 28.68 -12.36
N LYS A 400 -5.16 28.97 -11.05
CA LYS A 400 -6.36 28.90 -10.21
C LYS A 400 -7.35 30.03 -10.50
N THR A 401 -6.83 31.22 -10.74
CA THR A 401 -7.64 32.43 -10.94
C THR A 401 -7.99 32.68 -12.41
N GLY A 402 -7.18 32.18 -13.35
CA GLY A 402 -7.27 32.51 -14.77
C GLY A 402 -6.71 33.90 -15.11
N GLU A 403 -6.07 34.58 -14.16
CA GLU A 403 -5.59 35.96 -14.28
C GLU A 403 -4.07 36.04 -14.01
N THR A 404 -3.41 37.11 -14.47
CA THR A 404 -1.97 37.36 -14.23
C THR A 404 -1.74 38.58 -13.33
N ASN A 405 -2.63 38.81 -12.37
CA ASN A 405 -2.65 40.01 -11.53
C ASN A 405 -1.83 39.89 -10.24
N ALA A 406 -1.37 38.68 -9.89
CA ALA A 406 -0.60 38.46 -8.67
C ALA A 406 0.85 38.96 -8.81
N HIS A 407 1.37 39.59 -7.74
CA HIS A 407 2.75 40.09 -7.70
C HIS A 407 3.69 39.08 -7.02
N ILE A 408 4.94 39.03 -7.47
CA ILE A 408 6.02 38.20 -6.90
C ILE A 408 6.16 38.43 -5.39
N SER A 409 6.08 39.69 -4.95
CA SER A 409 6.17 40.08 -3.54
C SER A 409 5.09 39.46 -2.65
N SER A 410 3.94 39.06 -3.22
CA SER A 410 2.88 38.37 -2.48
C SER A 410 3.31 36.96 -2.03
N PHE A 411 4.30 36.37 -2.69
CA PHE A 411 4.78 35.02 -2.41
C PHE A 411 6.18 35.00 -1.78
N ASP A 412 6.94 36.10 -1.83
CA ASP A 412 8.27 36.20 -1.22
C ASP A 412 8.20 36.41 0.30
N ASN A 413 7.92 35.34 1.01
CA ASN A 413 7.93 35.25 2.47
C ASN A 413 8.75 34.03 2.92
N ALA A 414 9.23 34.05 4.18
CA ALA A 414 10.08 33.00 4.75
C ALA A 414 9.48 31.60 4.52
N TYR A 415 8.21 31.39 4.88
CA TYR A 415 7.51 30.11 4.71
C TYR A 415 7.59 29.55 3.28
N SER A 416 7.50 30.42 2.27
CA SER A 416 7.49 30.02 0.86
C SER A 416 8.88 29.67 0.34
N ARG A 417 9.94 30.23 0.93
CA ARG A 417 11.33 30.11 0.50
C ARG A 417 12.22 29.33 1.48
N THR A 418 11.63 28.63 2.44
CA THR A 418 12.34 27.72 3.35
C THR A 418 12.50 26.33 2.72
N TRP A 419 13.73 25.80 2.71
CA TRP A 419 13.99 24.39 2.40
C TRP A 419 13.33 23.48 3.42
N ARG A 420 12.86 22.30 2.99
CA ARG A 420 12.58 21.23 3.95
C ARG A 420 13.91 20.69 4.49
N LEU A 421 13.92 20.31 5.77
CA LEU A 421 15.13 19.88 6.46
C LEU A 421 15.89 18.78 5.70
N PHE A 422 15.18 17.75 5.23
CA PHE A 422 15.80 16.65 4.48
C PHE A 422 16.41 17.09 3.13
N GLN A 423 15.87 18.15 2.50
CA GLN A 423 16.42 18.66 1.24
C GLN A 423 17.78 19.30 1.50
N MET A 424 17.88 20.11 2.56
CA MET A 424 19.15 20.70 2.99
C MET A 424 20.15 19.62 3.39
N GLY A 425 19.73 18.65 4.21
CA GLY A 425 20.56 17.51 4.60
C GLY A 425 21.10 16.74 3.39
N PHE A 426 20.25 16.45 2.40
CA PHE A 426 20.65 15.75 1.18
C PHE A 426 21.65 16.57 0.34
N ILE A 427 21.47 17.89 0.21
CA ILE A 427 22.42 18.75 -0.49
C ILE A 427 23.79 18.70 0.20
N LEU A 428 23.82 18.94 1.52
CA LEU A 428 25.05 18.97 2.30
C LEU A 428 25.80 17.63 2.28
N LEU A 429 25.06 16.52 2.40
CA LEU A 429 25.59 15.16 2.34
C LEU A 429 26.33 14.86 1.03
N ASN A 430 25.92 15.50 -0.08
CA ASN A 430 26.50 15.26 -1.41
C ASN A 430 27.63 16.24 -1.78
N LEU A 431 27.89 17.30 -1.01
CA LEU A 431 28.85 18.33 -1.43
C LEU A 431 30.27 17.77 -1.63
N GLU A 432 30.72 16.92 -0.71
CA GLU A 432 32.07 16.35 -0.75
C GLU A 432 32.28 15.48 -2.01
N SER A 433 31.32 14.61 -2.35
CA SER A 433 31.42 13.75 -3.54
C SER A 433 31.36 14.55 -4.85
N LEU A 434 30.61 15.65 -4.87
CA LEU A 434 30.50 16.54 -6.03
C LEU A 434 31.79 17.33 -6.28
N ALA A 435 32.35 17.93 -5.22
CA ALA A 435 33.47 18.85 -5.32
C ALA A 435 34.84 18.16 -5.32
N ASN A 436 35.04 17.13 -4.49
CA ASN A 436 36.32 16.44 -4.35
C ASN A 436 36.38 15.17 -5.20
N ARG A 437 37.18 15.20 -6.27
CA ARG A 437 37.36 14.07 -7.20
C ARG A 437 37.97 12.82 -6.55
N ASN A 438 38.70 12.98 -5.45
CA ASN A 438 39.38 11.89 -4.74
C ASN A 438 38.59 11.42 -3.51
N SER A 439 37.37 11.94 -3.28
CA SER A 439 36.55 11.49 -2.16
C SER A 439 36.06 10.06 -2.37
N GLU A 440 36.16 9.25 -1.32
CA GLU A 440 35.62 7.88 -1.28
C GLU A 440 34.10 7.88 -1.48
N ASP A 441 33.40 8.94 -1.05
CA ASP A 441 31.95 9.11 -1.19
C ASP A 441 31.51 9.09 -2.67
N ARG A 442 32.41 9.33 -3.64
CA ARG A 442 32.09 9.25 -5.08
C ARG A 442 31.76 7.83 -5.56
N LYS A 443 32.09 6.80 -4.77
CA LYS A 443 31.71 5.41 -5.06
C LYS A 443 30.24 5.15 -4.72
N THR A 444 29.61 6.04 -3.94
CA THR A 444 28.23 5.94 -3.48
C THR A 444 27.33 6.83 -4.32
N VAL A 445 26.13 6.33 -4.63
CA VAL A 445 25.06 7.11 -5.26
C VAL A 445 23.94 7.28 -4.25
N ASP A 446 23.78 8.50 -3.73
CA ASP A 446 22.71 8.80 -2.78
C ASP A 446 21.39 9.05 -3.53
N LEU A 447 20.33 8.39 -3.06
CA LEU A 447 18.99 8.49 -3.60
C LEU A 447 18.04 9.01 -2.51
N LEU A 448 17.31 10.07 -2.84
CA LEU A 448 16.26 10.60 -1.97
C LEU A 448 14.92 9.99 -2.37
N TRP A 449 14.46 9.00 -1.61
CA TRP A 449 13.14 8.38 -1.81
C TRP A 449 12.11 8.98 -0.84
N PHE A 450 10.95 9.36 -1.36
CA PHE A 450 9.87 9.93 -0.55
C PHE A 450 8.52 9.39 -1.04
N PRO A 451 7.73 8.70 -0.19
CA PRO A 451 6.45 8.17 -0.60
C PRO A 451 5.48 9.34 -0.76
N THR A 452 5.07 9.63 -2.00
CA THR A 452 4.13 10.74 -2.28
C THR A 452 2.66 10.36 -2.08
N GLY A 453 2.38 9.14 -1.61
CA GLY A 453 1.04 8.65 -1.22
C GLY A 453 0.00 8.57 -2.34
N GLY A 454 0.38 8.87 -3.58
CA GLY A 454 -0.55 9.05 -4.70
C GLY A 454 -0.44 8.04 -5.84
N GLY A 455 0.15 6.85 -5.61
CA GLY A 455 0.24 5.78 -6.63
C GLY A 455 1.00 6.18 -7.91
N LYS A 456 1.69 7.33 -7.91
CA LYS A 456 2.75 7.60 -8.88
C LYS A 456 4.04 7.12 -8.27
N ASP A 457 4.59 6.06 -8.84
CA ASP A 457 5.96 5.58 -8.60
C ASP A 457 7.04 6.59 -9.03
N ARG A 458 6.65 7.85 -9.29
CA ARG A 458 7.56 8.97 -9.44
C ARG A 458 8.04 9.40 -8.06
N GLY A 459 8.87 8.56 -7.45
CA GLY A 459 9.94 9.07 -6.63
C GLY A 459 10.64 10.14 -7.47
N ILE A 460 10.79 11.36 -6.94
CA ILE A 460 11.59 12.39 -7.60
C ILE A 460 13.04 11.89 -7.50
N LEU A 461 13.46 11.12 -8.51
CA LEU A 461 14.81 10.64 -8.72
C LEU A 461 15.71 11.86 -8.98
N ARG A 462 16.19 12.50 -7.92
CA ARG A 462 17.40 13.33 -8.01
C ARG A 462 18.58 12.43 -7.76
N THR A 463 19.07 11.81 -8.82
CA THR A 463 20.33 11.09 -8.83
C THR A 463 21.45 12.07 -9.16
N PHE A 464 22.41 12.27 -8.25
CA PHE A 464 23.69 12.89 -8.63
C PHE A 464 24.66 11.78 -9.06
N ARG A 465 24.77 11.54 -10.37
CA ARG A 465 25.78 10.64 -10.95
C ARG A 465 26.66 11.42 -11.91
N ILE A 466 27.89 11.74 -11.49
CA ILE A 466 28.89 12.36 -12.36
C ILE A 466 29.66 11.23 -13.07
N TYR A 467 29.38 10.99 -14.35
CA TYR A 467 30.19 10.10 -15.18
C TYR A 467 31.55 10.73 -15.48
N ASN A 468 32.64 10.00 -15.22
CA ASN A 468 33.96 10.34 -15.75
C ASN A 468 34.03 9.91 -17.22
N SER A 469 34.01 10.85 -18.15
CA SER A 469 34.49 10.63 -19.52
C SER A 469 35.97 10.99 -19.58
N SER A 470 36.88 10.07 -19.27
CA SER A 470 38.33 10.22 -19.54
C SER A 470 39.06 8.88 -19.57
N SER A 471 38.93 8.16 -20.69
CA SER A 471 40.01 7.32 -21.23
C SER A 471 39.83 7.18 -22.75
N ALA A 472 40.03 8.31 -23.43
CA ALA A 472 40.38 8.36 -24.84
C ALA A 472 41.43 9.47 -25.03
N ASN A 473 42.67 9.12 -24.68
CA ASN A 473 43.90 9.39 -25.44
C ASN A 473 45.09 8.78 -24.72
#